data_AF-A0A8X7WQZ4-F1
#
_entry.id   AF-A0A8X7WQZ4-F1
#
_cell.length_a   1.000
_cell.length_b   1.000
_cell.length_c   1.000
_cell.angle_alpha   90.00
_cell.angle_beta   90.00
_cell.angle_gamma   90.00
#
_symmetry.space_group_name_H-M   'P 1'
#
loop_
_entity.id
_entity.type
_entity.pdbx_description
1 polymer ?
#
loop_
_entity_poly.entity_id
_entity_poly.type
_entity_poly.pdbx_seq_one_letter_code
_entity_poly.pdbx_strand_id
1 'polypeptide(L)' 'MQVGLVNVDGFYDSLLTFIDKAVDEGFVSSTARRIIVSAPTAPQLLQLLEEYVPKHDDFVSKMVWDDITDAATSEGDSC' A
#
# COMPACT_ATOMS: atom_id res chain seq x y z
N MET A 1 -7.44 2.71 6.43
CA MET A 1 -8.00 3.18 5.14
C MET A 1 -7.98 1.99 4.17
N GLN A 2 -9.02 1.80 3.37
CA GLN A 2 -9.16 0.70 2.41
C GLN A 2 -9.34 1.28 1.00
N VAL A 3 -8.92 0.54 -0.03
CA VAL A 3 -8.98 0.97 -1.43
C VAL A 3 -9.76 -0.07 -2.24
N GLY A 4 -10.79 0.39 -2.94
CA GLY A 4 -11.63 -0.47 -3.78
C GLY A 4 -11.25 -0.37 -5.27
N LEU A 5 -11.14 -1.52 -5.94
CA LEU A 5 -10.89 -1.62 -7.38
C LEU A 5 -12.04 -2.35 -8.08
N VAL A 6 -12.66 -1.70 -9.06
CA VAL A 6 -13.66 -2.36 -9.93
C VAL A 6 -12.91 -3.06 -11.08
N ASN A 7 -12.76 -4.38 -10.98
CA ASN A 7 -11.99 -5.21 -11.89
C ASN A 7 -12.84 -5.78 -13.03
N VAL A 8 -13.29 -4.90 -13.93
CA VAL A 8 -14.08 -5.29 -15.11
C VAL A 8 -13.21 -6.12 -16.04
N ASP A 9 -13.69 -7.32 -16.40
CA ASP A 9 -13.05 -8.25 -17.34
C ASP A 9 -11.55 -8.49 -17.07
N GLY A 10 -11.15 -8.48 -15.79
CA GLY A 10 -9.76 -8.75 -15.39
C GLY A 10 -8.76 -7.63 -15.70
N PHE A 11 -9.23 -6.41 -15.97
CA PHE A 11 -8.36 -5.25 -16.30
C PHE A 11 -7.21 -5.03 -15.30
N TYR A 12 -7.44 -5.28 -14.01
CA TYR A 12 -6.46 -5.14 -12.93
C TYR A 12 -5.76 -6.45 -12.55
N ASP A 13 -5.99 -7.58 -13.21
CA ASP A 13 -5.41 -8.88 -12.83
C ASP A 13 -3.88 -8.85 -12.83
N SER A 14 -3.28 -8.21 -13.84
CA SER A 14 -1.82 -8.05 -13.93
C SER A 14 -1.27 -7.22 -12.76
N LEU A 15 -1.99 -6.17 -12.34
CA LEU A 15 -1.60 -5.35 -11.19
C LEU A 15 -1.72 -6.14 -9.89
N LEU A 16 -2.84 -6.84 -9.69
CA LEU A 16 -3.06 -7.66 -8.50
C LEU A 16 -1.99 -8.76 -8.39
N THR A 17 -1.69 -9.44 -9.50
CA THR A 17 -0.64 -10.45 -9.59
C THR A 17 0.74 -9.87 -9.28
N PHE A 18 1.03 -8.65 -9.76
CA PHE A 18 2.30 -7.98 -9.45
C PHE A 18 2.44 -7.70 -7.95
N ILE A 19 1.37 -7.24 -7.30
CA ILE A 19 1.40 -6.98 -5.86
C ILE A 19 1.49 -8.31 -5.09
N ASP A 20 0.80 -9.36 -5.52
CA ASP A 20 0.90 -10.69 -4.91
C ASP A 20 2.36 -11.19 -4.94
N LYS A 21 3.07 -11.02 -6.06
CA LYS A 21 4.51 -11.34 -6.14
C LYS A 21 5.36 -10.49 -5.19
N ALA A 22 5.07 -9.20 -5.06
CA ALA A 22 5.78 -8.32 -4.13
C ALA A 22 5.55 -8.75 -2.65
N VAL A 23 4.41 -9.37 -2.35
CA VAL A 23 4.16 -9.99 -1.04
C VAL A 23 5.00 -11.25 -0.87
N ASP A 24 5.03 -12.12 -1.87
CA ASP A 24 5.82 -13.36 -1.85
C ASP A 24 7.33 -13.09 -1.70
N GLU A 25 7.82 -12.02 -2.32
CA GLU A 25 9.21 -11.56 -2.22
C GLU A 25 9.49 -10.78 -0.92
N GLY A 26 8.46 -10.50 -0.11
CA GLY A 26 8.59 -9.81 1.18
C GLY A 26 8.72 -8.29 1.10
N PHE A 27 8.56 -7.69 -0.09
CA PHE A 27 8.55 -6.24 -0.29
C PHE A 27 7.27 -5.58 0.24
N VAL A 28 6.15 -6.31 0.24
CA VAL A 28 4.85 -5.85 0.74
C VAL A 28 4.37 -6.79 1.85
N SER A 29 3.92 -6.25 2.99
CA SER A 29 3.36 -7.11 4.03
C SER A 29 2.03 -7.72 3.59
N SER A 30 1.76 -8.95 4.06
CA SER A 30 0.48 -9.62 3.79
C SER A 30 -0.72 -8.82 4.28
N THR A 31 -0.55 -7.99 5.33
CA THR A 31 -1.59 -7.08 5.81
C THR A 31 -1.78 -5.90 4.86
N ALA A 32 -0.70 -5.29 4.36
CA ALA A 32 -0.77 -4.20 3.39
C ALA A 32 -1.48 -4.63 2.10
N ARG A 33 -1.28 -5.88 1.65
CA ARG A 33 -2.00 -6.44 0.49
C ARG A 33 -3.51 -6.47 0.66
N ARG A 34 -4.00 -6.67 1.90
CA ARG A 34 -5.44 -6.74 2.21
C ARG A 34 -6.14 -5.39 2.13
N ILE A 35 -5.40 -4.28 2.09
CA ILE A 35 -5.96 -2.93 1.93
C ILE A 35 -6.68 -2.80 0.58
N ILE A 36 -6.26 -3.56 -0.43
CA ILE A 36 -6.85 -3.58 -1.77
C ILE A 36 -7.95 -4.63 -1.81
N VAL A 37 -9.18 -4.16 -2.01
CA VAL A 37 -10.36 -4.98 -2.26
C VAL A 37 -10.73 -4.84 -3.73
N SER A 38 -10.88 -5.95 -4.45
CA SER A 38 -11.31 -5.93 -5.84
C SER A 38 -12.59 -6.75 -6.05
N ALA A 39 -13.44 -6.28 -6.95
CA ALA A 39 -14.63 -7.00 -7.40
C ALA A 39 -14.94 -6.64 -8.86
N PRO A 40 -15.58 -7.53 -9.65
CA PRO A 40 -15.84 -7.27 -11.05
C PRO A 40 -16.93 -6.22 -11.30
N THR A 41 -17.74 -5.90 -10.27
CA THR A 41 -18.81 -4.90 -10.37
C THR A 41 -18.81 -3.96 -9.17
N ALA A 42 -19.28 -2.72 -9.39
CA ALA A 42 -19.36 -1.71 -8.33
C ALA A 42 -20.25 -2.13 -7.13
N PRO A 43 -21.45 -2.73 -7.33
CA PRO A 43 -22.27 -3.16 -6.20
C PRO A 43 -21.59 -4.22 -5.32
N GLN A 44 -20.93 -5.20 -5.94
CA GLN A 44 -20.17 -6.22 -5.20
C GLN A 44 -18.98 -5.60 -4.47
N LEU A 45 -18.31 -4.62 -5.08
CA LEU A 45 -17.21 -3.91 -4.42
C LEU A 45 -17.71 -3.20 -3.16
N LEU A 46 -18.87 -2.53 -3.22
CA LEU A 46 -19.44 -1.84 -2.07
C LEU A 46 -19.77 -2.82 -0.93
N GLN A 47 -20.36 -3.97 -1.23
CA GLN A 47 -20.62 -5.01 -0.22
C GLN A 47 -19.34 -5.49 0.47
N LEU A 48 -18.29 -5.78 -0.31
CA LEU A 48 -17.01 -6.21 0.26
C LEU A 48 -16.34 -5.12 1.09
N LEU A 49 -16.53 -3.84 0.73
CA LEU A 49 -16.01 -2.71 1.49
C LEU A 49 -16.78 -2.49 2.80
N GLU A 50 -18.10 -2.71 2.82
CA GLU A 50 -18.92 -2.65 4.04
C GLU A 50 -18.56 -3.76 5.04
N GLU A 51 -18.25 -4.96 4.54
CA GLU A 51 -17.85 -6.11 5.36
C GLU A 51 -16.38 -6.06 5.82
N TYR A 52 -15.60 -5.10 5.33
CA TYR A 52 -14.17 -5.05 5.60
C TYR A 52 -13.87 -4.76 7.08
N VAL A 53 -13.06 -5.64 7.69
CA VAL A 53 -12.50 -5.44 9.03
C VAL A 53 -11.01 -5.14 8.92
N PRO A 54 -10.57 -3.90 9.27
CA PRO A 54 -9.15 -3.56 9.25
C PRO A 54 -8.35 -4.49 10.16
N LYS A 55 -7.29 -5.09 9.61
CA LYS A 55 -6.24 -5.71 10.41
C LYS A 55 -5.11 -4.71 10.53
N HIS A 56 -4.79 -4.34 11.76
CA HIS A 56 -3.62 -3.52 12.03
C HIS A 56 -2.37 -4.41 11.95
N ASP A 57 -1.40 -3.96 11.16
CA ASP A 57 -0.07 -4.54 11.13
C ASP A 57 0.81 -3.71 12.08
N ASP A 58 1.43 -4.34 13.06
CA ASP A 58 2.34 -3.67 14.02
C ASP A 58 3.52 -3.01 13.29
N PHE A 59 3.84 -3.46 12.06
CA PHE A 59 4.91 -2.91 11.23
C PHE A 59 4.60 -1.54 10.62
N VAL A 60 3.33 -1.25 10.28
CA VAL A 60 2.96 0.01 9.59
C VAL A 60 3.10 1.21 10.53
N SER A 61 2.90 1.02 11.82
CA SER A 61 3.08 2.06 12.84
C SER A 61 4.53 2.57 13.00
N LYS A 62 5.52 1.92 12.35
CA LYS A 62 6.94 2.31 12.40
C LYS A 62 7.47 2.92 11.10
N MET A 63 6.65 3.06 10.05
CA MET A 63 7.08 3.78 8.86
C MET A 63 7.09 5.29 9.14
N VAL A 64 8.19 5.76 9.73
CA VAL A 64 8.58 7.17 9.74
C VAL A 64 9.13 7.44 8.35
N TRP A 65 8.44 8.30 7.60
CA TRP A 65 9.05 8.93 6.45
C TRP A 65 10.07 9.91 7.03
N ASP A 66 11.33 9.48 7.15
CA ASP A 66 12.40 10.45 7.30
C ASP A 66 12.38 11.24 5.99
N ASP A 67 11.78 12.43 6.04
CA ASP A 67 12.11 13.48 5.11
C ASP A 67 13.64 13.55 5.13
N ILE A 68 14.28 13.35 3.98
CA ILE A 68 15.69 13.68 3.82
C ILE A 68 15.77 15.21 3.92
N THR A 69 15.72 15.70 5.15
CA THR A 69 15.97 17.08 5.53
C THR A 69 17.12 17.04 6.53
N ASP A 70 18.32 16.80 6.02
CA ASP A 70 19.50 17.42 6.58
C ASP A 70 19.87 18.60 5.68
N ALA A 71 19.18 19.70 5.92
CA ALA A 71 19.80 21.01 5.80
C ALA A 71 20.48 21.31 7.14
N ALA A 72 21.78 21.64 7.14
CA ALA A 72 22.39 22.74 7.92
C ALA A 72 23.94 22.61 7.96
N THR A 73 24.67 23.53 7.29
CA THR A 73 25.51 24.61 7.88
C THR A 73 26.84 24.14 8.49
N SER A 74 28.01 24.78 8.38
CA SER A 74 28.39 26.17 8.09
C SER A 74 29.87 26.24 7.66
N GLU A 75 30.20 27.33 6.95
CA GLU A 75 31.46 28.11 6.91
C GLU A 75 32.71 27.61 7.67
N GLY A 76 33.89 27.69 7.01
CA GLY A 76 35.17 27.87 7.70
C GLY A 76 36.44 27.30 7.04
N ASP A 77 37.21 28.20 6.39
CA ASP A 77 38.67 28.23 6.20
C ASP A 77 39.44 27.45 5.11
N SER A 78 40.17 28.29 4.35
CA SER A 78 41.56 28.16 3.87
C SER A 78 41.85 27.29 2.63
N CYS A 79 41.97 27.92 1.46
CA CYS A 79 43.24 28.47 0.96
C CYS A 79 43.02 29.39 -0.25
#